data_AF-A0AAI9ULE0-F1
#
_entry.id   AF-A0AAI9ULE0-F1
#
_cell.length_a   1.000
_cell.length_b   1.000
_cell.length_c   1.000
_cell.angle_alpha   90.00
_cell.angle_beta   90.00
_cell.angle_gamma   90.00
#
_symmetry.space_group_name_H-M   'P 1'
#
loop_
_entity.id
_entity.type
_entity.pdbx_description
1 polymer ?
#
loop_
_entity_poly.entity_id
_entity_poly.type
_entity_poly.pdbx_seq_one_letter_code
_entity_poly.pdbx_strand_id
1 'polypeptide(L)'
;MIRRYVSPRRRPSRFRLSSWLWLLLAFGVMESVLHCRTFNAPRPTIEQDQPFYTSCREPDVTGKRENGVLVMLAKNSELKEANHTVASLEKHFNRWFHYPIVFLNNEPFDDRFIEVLNSTASGGATFEVIPQEDWTYPAWVNQTAAKSSIVEQGVRGTMHAGQEGYHHMCRFYSGSFYQLEALRKYKWYWRLEPDVDFLCSITYDPFVEMARRKKVYGFTISLWEEWDTVPSLFRHTAEFKEAFDLASSALWKAMMEPSWLPYPLRPLMSLLPHRDQSGDAWSGCHYWSNFEIADLDFFRGKQYQAFFKALDDTGGFYFERARRTVSMPG
;
A
#
# COMPACT_ATOMS: atom_id res chain seq x y z
N MET A 1 -63.04 21.74 51.33
CA MET A 1 -62.98 22.40 49.99
C MET A 1 -61.53 22.46 49.54
N ILE A 2 -61.14 21.66 48.54
CA ILE A 2 -59.81 21.76 47.91
C ILE A 2 -60.04 22.06 46.43
N ARG A 3 -59.76 23.30 46.02
CA ARG A 3 -59.79 23.72 44.61
C ARG A 3 -58.60 23.08 43.90
N ARG A 4 -58.85 22.11 43.01
CA ARG A 4 -57.85 21.61 42.07
C ARG A 4 -57.51 22.73 41.07
N TYR A 5 -56.27 23.23 41.14
CA TYR A 5 -55.69 24.12 40.15
C TYR A 5 -55.43 23.31 38.87
N VAL A 6 -56.19 23.56 37.81
CA VAL A 6 -55.93 22.99 36.49
C VAL A 6 -54.90 23.89 35.80
N SER A 7 -53.69 23.39 35.64
CA SER A 7 -52.64 24.04 34.84
C SER A 7 -53.07 24.14 33.37
N PRO A 8 -52.89 25.30 32.70
CA PRO A 8 -53.24 25.41 31.29
C PRO A 8 -52.24 24.61 30.45
N ARG A 9 -52.76 23.65 29.66
CA ARG A 9 -51.99 22.92 28.64
C ARG A 9 -51.34 23.92 27.67
N ARG A 10 -50.03 24.12 27.79
CA ARG A 10 -49.23 24.84 26.79
C ARG A 10 -49.40 24.12 25.44
N ARG A 11 -49.93 24.81 24.43
CA ARG A 11 -49.93 24.33 23.05
C ARG A 11 -48.46 24.16 22.60
N PRO A 12 -48.09 23.09 21.89
CA PRO A 12 -46.74 22.98 21.35
C PRO A 12 -46.52 24.13 20.37
N SER A 13 -45.59 25.03 20.68
CA SER A 13 -45.19 26.08 19.74
C SER A 13 -44.62 25.41 18.51
N ARG A 14 -45.24 25.63 17.34
CA ARG A 14 -44.66 25.21 16.06
C ARG A 14 -43.34 25.95 15.90
N PHE A 15 -42.22 25.28 16.16
CA PHE A 15 -40.88 25.79 15.85
C PHE A 15 -40.83 26.04 14.34
N ARG A 16 -41.01 27.29 13.93
CA ARG A 16 -40.77 27.72 12.54
C ARG A 16 -39.35 28.24 12.49
N LEU A 17 -38.46 27.42 11.92
CA LEU A 17 -37.14 27.86 11.50
C LEU A 17 -37.31 29.08 10.58
N SER A 18 -36.58 30.15 10.89
CA SER A 18 -36.62 31.38 10.10
C SER A 18 -36.20 31.12 8.65
N SER A 19 -36.77 31.83 7.68
CA SER A 19 -36.48 31.61 6.25
C SER A 19 -34.99 31.73 5.90
N TRP A 20 -34.21 32.52 6.64
CA TRP A 20 -32.76 32.62 6.45
C TRP A 20 -32.00 31.34 6.86
N LEU A 21 -32.48 30.61 7.87
CA LEU A 21 -31.89 29.32 8.28
C LEU A 21 -32.09 28.27 7.18
N TRP A 22 -33.25 28.29 6.50
CA TRP A 22 -33.49 27.43 5.36
C TRP A 22 -32.57 27.76 4.18
N LEU A 23 -32.30 29.04 3.92
CA LEU A 23 -31.35 29.46 2.88
C LEU A 23 -29.91 29.01 3.21
N LEU A 24 -29.47 29.16 4.45
CA LEU A 24 -28.15 28.68 4.89
C LEU A 24 -28.03 27.16 4.78
N LEU A 25 -29.08 26.42 5.18
CA LEU A 25 -29.14 24.96 5.01
C LEU A 25 -29.06 24.57 3.54
N ALA A 26 -29.82 25.24 2.66
CA ALA A 26 -29.80 24.97 1.22
C ALA A 26 -28.41 25.25 0.61
N PHE A 27 -27.77 26.35 1.01
CA PHE A 27 -26.41 26.67 0.58
C PHE A 27 -25.40 25.63 1.07
N GLY A 28 -25.48 25.22 2.34
CA GLY A 28 -24.63 24.17 2.89
C GLY A 28 -24.81 22.84 2.16
N VAL A 29 -26.05 22.41 1.91
CA VAL A 29 -26.33 21.19 1.14
C VAL A 29 -25.77 21.30 -0.28
N MET A 30 -25.96 22.44 -0.95
CA MET A 30 -25.41 22.66 -2.29
C MET A 30 -23.88 22.59 -2.30
N GLU A 31 -23.21 23.22 -1.34
CA GLU A 31 -21.76 23.19 -1.21
C GLU A 31 -21.24 21.78 -0.93
N SER A 32 -21.85 21.03 0.01
CA SER A 32 -21.51 19.62 0.24
C SER A 32 -21.70 18.76 -1.01
N VAL A 33 -22.77 18.98 -1.79
CA VAL A 33 -23.00 18.24 -3.05
C VAL A 33 -21.93 18.59 -4.09
N LEU A 34 -21.52 19.85 -4.19
CA LEU A 34 -20.43 20.25 -5.09
C LEU A 34 -19.09 19.64 -4.66
N HIS A 35 -18.78 19.63 -3.35
CA HIS A 35 -17.61 18.98 -2.78
C HIS A 35 -17.59 17.47 -3.07
N CYS A 36 -18.66 16.74 -2.77
CA CYS A 36 -18.73 15.31 -3.10
C CYS A 36 -18.55 15.05 -4.62
N ARG A 37 -19.01 15.97 -5.48
CA ARG A 37 -18.85 15.86 -6.93
C ARG A 37 -17.40 16.05 -7.40
N THR A 38 -16.54 16.78 -6.69
CA THR A 38 -15.12 16.92 -7.10
C THR A 38 -14.34 15.62 -6.99
N PHE A 39 -14.79 14.70 -6.12
CA PHE A 39 -14.24 13.35 -5.94
C PHE A 39 -14.94 12.28 -6.78
N ASN A 40 -15.86 12.67 -7.68
CA ASN A 40 -16.49 11.69 -8.56
C ASN A 40 -15.46 11.10 -9.53
N ALA A 41 -15.17 9.80 -9.37
CA ALA A 41 -14.38 9.00 -10.29
C ALA A 41 -15.33 8.09 -11.08
N PRO A 42 -15.54 8.34 -12.39
CA PRO A 42 -16.44 7.50 -13.18
C PRO A 42 -15.88 6.08 -13.28
N ARG A 43 -16.74 5.09 -13.03
CA ARG A 43 -16.37 3.69 -13.22
C ARG A 43 -16.11 3.43 -14.71
N PRO A 44 -14.96 2.82 -15.07
CA PRO A 44 -14.70 2.44 -16.45
C PRO A 44 -15.84 1.55 -16.99
N THR A 45 -16.23 1.76 -18.25
CA THR A 45 -17.25 0.93 -18.91
C THR A 45 -16.72 -0.44 -19.33
N ILE A 46 -15.39 -0.60 -19.34
CA ILE A 46 -14.68 -1.85 -19.66
C ILE A 46 -13.78 -2.16 -18.47
N GLU A 47 -13.72 -3.43 -18.09
CA GLU A 47 -12.85 -3.89 -17.02
C GLU A 47 -11.38 -3.74 -17.42
N GLN A 48 -10.63 -2.93 -16.67
CA GLN A 48 -9.25 -2.56 -16.99
C GLN A 48 -8.21 -3.46 -16.30
N ASP A 49 -8.65 -4.27 -15.34
CA ASP A 49 -7.82 -5.05 -14.42
C ASP A 49 -7.80 -6.56 -14.75
N GLN A 50 -8.33 -6.94 -15.90
CA GLN A 50 -8.27 -8.31 -16.38
C GLN A 50 -6.81 -8.74 -16.64
N PRO A 51 -6.44 -10.00 -16.34
CA PRO A 51 -5.15 -10.55 -16.75
C PRO A 51 -4.93 -10.38 -18.25
N PHE A 52 -3.68 -10.26 -18.69
CA PHE A 52 -3.37 -10.03 -20.11
C PHE A 52 -3.91 -11.13 -21.03
N TYR A 53 -4.01 -12.36 -20.50
CA TYR A 53 -4.65 -13.50 -21.13
C TYR A 53 -5.40 -14.33 -20.08
N THR A 54 -6.58 -14.82 -20.44
CA THR A 54 -7.46 -15.63 -19.58
C THR A 54 -7.57 -17.09 -20.03
N SER A 55 -7.01 -17.43 -21.20
CA SER A 55 -7.01 -18.79 -21.76
C SER A 55 -5.63 -19.43 -21.73
N CYS A 56 -5.56 -20.75 -21.65
CA CYS A 56 -4.30 -21.49 -21.81
C CYS A 56 -3.71 -21.27 -23.20
N ARG A 57 -2.43 -20.88 -23.26
CA ARG A 57 -1.66 -20.73 -24.49
C ARG A 57 -0.40 -21.58 -24.40
N GLU A 58 0.18 -21.92 -25.54
CA GLU A 58 1.53 -22.51 -25.56
C GLU A 58 2.54 -21.39 -25.21
N PRO A 59 3.42 -21.58 -24.21
CA PRO A 59 4.42 -20.57 -23.85
C PRO A 59 5.41 -20.32 -24.98
N ASP A 60 5.61 -19.06 -25.36
CA ASP A 60 6.69 -18.68 -26.29
C ASP A 60 8.02 -18.56 -25.53
N VAL A 61 8.75 -19.68 -25.48
CA VAL A 61 10.07 -19.77 -24.84
C VAL A 61 11.21 -19.20 -25.69
N THR A 62 10.93 -18.85 -26.95
CA THR A 62 11.92 -18.30 -27.89
C THR A 62 11.91 -16.78 -27.96
N GLY A 63 10.86 -16.16 -27.43
CA GLY A 63 10.67 -14.73 -27.38
C GLY A 63 11.77 -13.99 -26.63
N LYS A 64 12.00 -12.73 -27.02
CA LYS A 64 12.91 -11.84 -26.29
C LYS A 64 12.28 -11.47 -24.94
N ARG A 65 12.99 -11.77 -23.87
CA ARG A 65 12.62 -11.43 -22.49
C ARG A 65 12.94 -9.97 -22.17
N GLU A 66 12.14 -9.40 -21.27
CA GLU A 66 12.45 -8.12 -20.64
C GLU A 66 13.54 -8.26 -19.57
N ASN A 67 14.18 -7.15 -19.21
CA ASN A 67 15.17 -7.09 -18.14
C ASN A 67 14.48 -7.12 -16.76
N GLY A 68 14.04 -8.30 -16.34
CA GLY A 68 13.29 -8.55 -15.11
C GLY A 68 14.01 -9.48 -14.14
N VAL A 69 13.57 -9.45 -12.89
CA VAL A 69 14.07 -10.30 -11.80
C VAL A 69 12.94 -10.69 -10.86
N LEU A 70 13.02 -11.89 -10.28
CA LEU A 70 12.15 -12.32 -9.19
C LEU A 70 12.86 -11.99 -7.88
N VAL A 71 12.16 -11.43 -6.89
CA VAL A 71 12.79 -10.97 -5.63
C VAL A 71 12.04 -11.56 -4.45
N MET A 72 12.77 -12.17 -3.52
CA MET A 72 12.20 -12.71 -2.27
C MET A 72 13.04 -12.27 -1.09
N LEU A 73 12.41 -11.64 -0.09
CA LEU A 73 13.00 -11.45 1.22
C LEU A 73 12.64 -12.65 2.09
N ALA A 74 13.64 -13.38 2.58
CA ALA A 74 13.41 -14.59 3.37
C ALA A 74 14.55 -14.81 4.37
N LYS A 75 14.21 -15.28 5.56
CA LYS A 75 15.17 -15.69 6.58
C LYS A 75 15.63 -17.12 6.34
N ASN A 76 16.79 -17.48 6.89
CA ASN A 76 17.27 -18.87 6.88
C ASN A 76 16.26 -19.86 7.47
N SER A 77 15.54 -19.45 8.52
CA SER A 77 14.49 -20.25 9.16
C SER A 77 13.28 -20.55 8.26
N GLU A 78 13.10 -19.77 7.19
CA GLU A 78 11.98 -19.86 6.25
C GLU A 78 12.34 -20.66 4.99
N LEU A 79 13.41 -21.47 5.03
CA LEU A 79 13.89 -22.26 3.88
C LEU A 79 12.78 -23.11 3.26
N LYS A 80 11.97 -23.78 4.10
CA LYS A 80 10.93 -24.68 3.61
C LYS A 80 9.83 -23.90 2.89
N GLU A 81 9.41 -22.79 3.47
CA GLU A 81 8.40 -21.85 3.01
C GLU A 81 8.83 -21.13 1.71
N ALA A 82 10.10 -20.70 1.66
CA ALA A 82 10.71 -20.11 0.46
C ALA A 82 10.78 -21.14 -0.67
N ASN A 83 11.27 -22.35 -0.38
CA ASN A 83 11.38 -23.41 -1.37
C ASN A 83 10.01 -23.86 -1.89
N HIS A 84 8.99 -23.89 -1.03
CA HIS A 84 7.60 -24.15 -1.41
C HIS A 84 7.13 -23.16 -2.48
N THR A 85 7.32 -21.86 -2.22
CA THR A 85 6.96 -20.80 -3.18
C THR A 85 7.72 -20.91 -4.49
N VAL A 86 9.05 -21.11 -4.44
CA VAL A 86 9.88 -21.21 -5.65
C VAL A 86 9.45 -22.42 -6.49
N ALA A 87 9.23 -23.57 -5.86
CA ALA A 87 8.76 -24.76 -6.56
C ALA A 87 7.37 -24.56 -7.21
N SER A 88 6.46 -23.86 -6.51
CA SER A 88 5.14 -23.50 -7.04
C SER A 88 5.27 -22.54 -8.24
N LEU A 89 6.10 -21.50 -8.13
CA LEU A 89 6.37 -20.56 -9.21
C LEU A 89 7.02 -21.23 -10.43
N GLU A 90 8.02 -22.09 -10.22
CA GLU A 90 8.66 -22.85 -11.29
C GLU A 90 7.64 -23.73 -12.02
N LYS A 91 6.80 -24.43 -11.25
CA LYS A 91 5.72 -25.24 -11.81
C LYS A 91 4.74 -24.38 -12.61
N HIS A 92 4.42 -23.16 -12.20
CA HIS A 92 3.33 -22.41 -12.81
C HIS A 92 3.77 -21.29 -13.76
N PHE A 93 5.06 -20.97 -13.86
CA PHE A 93 5.58 -19.88 -14.68
C PHE A 93 7.05 -20.06 -15.07
N ASN A 94 7.95 -20.13 -14.08
CA ASN A 94 9.36 -19.81 -14.36
C ASN A 94 10.11 -20.93 -15.09
N ARG A 95 9.58 -22.16 -15.13
CA ARG A 95 10.13 -23.26 -15.94
C ARG A 95 10.22 -22.96 -17.44
N TRP A 96 9.47 -21.97 -17.92
CA TRP A 96 9.42 -21.59 -19.35
C TRP A 96 10.31 -20.39 -19.64
N PHE A 97 10.38 -19.42 -18.72
CA PHE A 97 11.00 -18.13 -18.96
C PHE A 97 12.36 -17.95 -18.28
N HIS A 98 12.66 -18.75 -17.24
CA HIS A 98 13.96 -18.81 -16.58
C HIS A 98 14.48 -17.43 -16.13
N TYR A 99 13.61 -16.63 -15.49
CA TYR A 99 14.02 -15.39 -14.84
C TYR A 99 14.85 -15.69 -13.59
N PRO A 100 15.93 -14.92 -13.33
CA PRO A 100 16.74 -15.11 -12.14
C PRO A 100 15.98 -14.70 -10.89
N ILE A 101 16.31 -15.34 -9.76
CA ILE A 101 15.78 -15.00 -8.43
C ILE A 101 16.87 -14.34 -7.58
N VAL A 102 16.56 -13.20 -6.97
CA VAL A 102 17.40 -12.57 -5.95
C VAL A 102 16.74 -12.78 -4.59
N PHE A 103 17.43 -13.51 -3.72
CA PHE A 103 17.08 -13.68 -2.32
C PHE A 103 17.76 -12.61 -1.48
N LEU A 104 16.99 -11.95 -0.64
CA LEU A 104 17.45 -10.91 0.28
C LEU A 104 17.28 -11.39 1.72
N ASN A 105 18.23 -11.07 2.59
CA ASN A 105 18.13 -11.30 4.02
C ASN A 105 18.95 -10.26 4.79
N ASN A 106 18.55 -9.94 6.03
CA ASN A 106 19.32 -9.06 6.90
C ASN A 106 20.51 -9.77 7.59
N GLU A 107 20.67 -11.07 7.34
CA GLU A 107 21.76 -11.92 7.83
C GLU A 107 22.35 -12.74 6.66
N PRO A 108 23.61 -13.21 6.77
CA PRO A 108 24.16 -14.16 5.81
C PRO A 108 23.29 -15.41 5.64
N PHE A 109 23.15 -15.87 4.40
CA PHE A 109 22.42 -17.10 4.12
C PHE A 109 23.24 -18.35 4.49
N ASP A 110 22.57 -19.36 5.02
CA ASP A 110 23.18 -20.65 5.32
C ASP A 110 23.51 -21.41 4.01
N ASP A 111 24.59 -22.18 4.00
CA ASP A 111 25.00 -22.99 2.84
C ASP A 111 23.86 -23.89 2.35
N ARG A 112 23.08 -24.44 3.29
CA ARG A 112 21.93 -25.29 2.97
C ARG A 112 20.80 -24.51 2.29
N PHE A 113 20.59 -23.25 2.67
CA PHE A 113 19.59 -22.38 2.05
C PHE A 113 19.96 -22.10 0.60
N ILE A 114 21.23 -21.75 0.38
CA ILE A 114 21.80 -21.49 -0.95
C ILE A 114 21.69 -22.74 -1.83
N GLU A 115 22.13 -23.90 -1.33
CA GLU A 115 22.11 -25.17 -2.06
C GLU A 115 20.70 -25.52 -2.55
N VAL A 116 19.72 -25.51 -1.64
CA VAL A 116 18.34 -25.93 -1.93
C VAL A 116 17.66 -24.98 -2.92
N LEU A 117 17.73 -23.67 -2.69
CA LEU A 117 17.04 -22.72 -3.58
C LEU A 117 17.73 -22.59 -4.94
N ASN A 118 19.05 -22.69 -4.99
CA ASN A 118 19.77 -22.70 -6.27
C ASN A 118 19.46 -23.97 -7.09
N SER A 119 19.20 -25.11 -6.45
CA SER A 119 18.77 -26.33 -7.14
C SER A 119 17.34 -26.27 -7.68
N THR A 120 16.50 -25.42 -7.09
CA THR A 120 15.08 -25.29 -7.47
C THR A 120 14.86 -24.19 -8.51
N ALA A 121 15.60 -23.08 -8.42
CA ALA A 121 15.46 -21.93 -9.32
C ALA A 121 16.07 -22.20 -10.70
N SER A 122 15.24 -22.37 -11.72
CA SER A 122 15.71 -22.75 -13.07
C SER A 122 16.45 -21.61 -13.81
N GLY A 123 16.14 -20.35 -13.48
CA GLY A 123 16.80 -19.15 -14.00
C GLY A 123 18.08 -18.75 -13.26
N GLY A 124 18.51 -19.53 -12.26
CA GLY A 124 19.61 -19.21 -11.35
C GLY A 124 19.18 -18.31 -10.19
N ALA A 125 19.94 -18.39 -9.10
CA ALA A 125 19.69 -17.64 -7.87
C ALA A 125 20.91 -16.79 -7.48
N THR A 126 20.65 -15.62 -6.89
CA THR A 126 21.65 -14.77 -6.22
C THR A 126 21.18 -14.51 -4.80
N PHE A 127 22.11 -14.47 -3.85
CA PHE A 127 21.83 -14.36 -2.42
C PHE A 127 22.55 -13.14 -1.88
N GLU A 128 21.80 -12.14 -1.45
CA GLU A 128 22.33 -10.83 -1.07
C GLU A 128 21.99 -10.52 0.39
N VAL A 129 22.99 -10.08 1.13
CA VAL A 129 22.80 -9.58 2.49
C VAL A 129 22.51 -8.09 2.41
N ILE A 130 21.41 -7.68 3.04
CA ILE A 130 20.99 -6.29 3.07
C ILE A 130 22.03 -5.48 3.87
N PRO A 131 22.57 -4.38 3.32
CA PRO A 131 23.47 -3.51 4.06
C PRO A 131 22.83 -3.03 5.36
N GLN A 132 23.60 -2.98 6.45
CA GLN A 132 23.07 -2.67 7.76
C GLN A 132 22.45 -1.26 7.81
N GLU A 133 22.97 -0.33 7.02
CA GLU A 133 22.45 1.03 6.85
C GLU A 133 21.01 1.06 6.26
N ASP A 134 20.65 0.07 5.45
CA ASP A 134 19.33 -0.07 4.85
C ASP A 134 18.35 -0.84 5.75
N TRP A 135 18.87 -1.58 6.74
CA TRP A 135 18.13 -2.40 7.70
C TRP A 135 18.35 -1.95 9.16
N THR A 136 18.21 -0.65 9.41
CA THR A 136 18.36 -0.08 10.75
C THR A 136 17.44 1.14 10.94
N TYR A 137 17.42 1.72 12.13
CA TYR A 137 16.72 2.98 12.39
C TYR A 137 17.43 4.14 11.69
N PRO A 138 16.68 5.06 11.06
CA PRO A 138 17.24 6.32 10.60
C PRO A 138 17.91 7.10 11.74
N ALA A 139 18.96 7.85 11.43
CA ALA A 139 19.74 8.60 12.42
C ALA A 139 18.92 9.61 13.24
N TRP A 140 17.81 10.11 12.71
CA TRP A 140 16.94 11.07 13.39
C TRP A 140 15.88 10.39 14.29
N VAL A 141 15.69 9.06 14.19
CA VAL A 141 14.75 8.31 15.03
C VAL A 141 15.39 7.97 16.37
N ASN A 142 14.73 8.34 17.47
CA ASN A 142 15.14 7.90 18.80
C ASN A 142 14.80 6.41 18.98
N GLN A 143 15.83 5.55 18.96
CA GLN A 143 15.67 4.10 19.02
C GLN A 143 14.97 3.63 20.30
N THR A 144 15.23 4.25 21.45
CA THR A 144 14.59 3.88 22.71
C THR A 144 13.09 4.16 22.67
N ALA A 145 12.70 5.32 22.15
CA ALA A 145 11.29 5.68 21.98
C ALA A 145 10.59 4.77 20.97
N ALA A 146 11.24 4.50 19.82
CA ALA A 146 10.71 3.60 18.80
C ALA A 146 10.48 2.18 19.34
N LYS A 147 11.47 1.61 20.04
CA LYS A 147 11.35 0.27 20.67
C LYS A 147 10.22 0.22 21.69
N SER A 148 10.08 1.28 22.51
CA SER A 148 8.97 1.37 23.46
C SER A 148 7.61 1.42 22.75
N SER A 149 7.51 2.15 21.63
CA SER A 149 6.29 2.22 20.82
C SER A 149 5.95 0.87 20.20
N ILE A 150 6.92 0.18 19.60
CA ILE A 150 6.75 -1.18 19.04
C ILE A 150 6.21 -2.14 20.11
N VAL A 151 6.79 -2.14 21.31
CA VAL A 151 6.29 -2.97 22.43
C VAL A 151 4.84 -2.63 22.78
N GLU A 152 4.51 -1.33 22.88
CA GLU A 152 3.14 -0.90 23.16
C GLU A 152 2.15 -1.33 22.06
N GLN A 153 2.53 -1.19 20.79
CA GLN A 153 1.74 -1.64 19.66
C GLN A 153 1.51 -3.16 19.71
N GLY A 154 2.53 -3.94 20.06
CA GLY A 154 2.40 -5.39 20.28
C GLY A 154 1.44 -5.75 21.41
N VAL A 155 1.46 -5.00 22.52
CA VAL A 155 0.55 -5.20 23.66
C VAL A 155 -0.92 -4.91 23.29
N ARG A 156 -1.17 -4.00 22.34
CA ARG A 156 -2.52 -3.72 21.83
C ARG A 156 -3.09 -4.84 20.96
N GLY A 157 -2.31 -5.86 20.62
CA GLY A 157 -2.76 -7.05 19.88
C GLY A 157 -2.74 -6.90 18.37
N THR A 158 -2.16 -5.82 17.84
CA THR A 158 -2.02 -5.59 16.40
C THR A 158 -1.00 -6.56 15.80
N MET A 159 -1.38 -7.24 14.71
CA MET A 159 -0.57 -8.29 14.10
C MET A 159 0.80 -7.75 13.64
N HIS A 160 1.88 -8.44 14.02
CA HIS A 160 3.29 -8.08 13.78
C HIS A 160 3.77 -6.73 14.34
N ALA A 161 2.91 -5.92 14.98
CA ALA A 161 3.29 -4.58 15.43
C ALA A 161 4.29 -4.58 16.61
N GLY A 162 4.43 -5.70 17.31
CA GLY A 162 5.46 -5.89 18.34
C GLY A 162 6.80 -6.38 17.81
N GLN A 163 6.96 -6.54 16.49
CA GLN A 163 8.14 -7.16 15.88
C GLN A 163 9.01 -6.10 15.21
N GLU A 164 10.10 -5.69 15.86
CA GLU A 164 11.05 -4.70 15.33
C GLU A 164 11.52 -5.01 13.88
N GLY A 165 11.84 -6.27 13.60
CA GLY A 165 12.21 -6.71 12.25
C GLY A 165 11.11 -6.50 11.20
N TYR A 166 9.84 -6.52 11.59
CA TYR A 166 8.71 -6.24 10.70
C TYR A 166 8.62 -4.76 10.33
N HIS A 167 8.94 -3.86 11.27
CA HIS A 167 9.02 -2.42 10.99
C HIS A 167 10.19 -2.10 10.04
N HIS A 168 11.37 -2.72 10.26
CA HIS A 168 12.48 -2.63 9.31
C HIS A 168 12.10 -3.15 7.92
N MET A 169 11.44 -4.31 7.83
CA MET A 169 10.94 -4.86 6.57
C MET A 169 9.98 -3.89 5.86
N CYS A 170 9.01 -3.33 6.58
CA CYS A 170 8.04 -2.40 6.00
C CYS A 170 8.72 -1.15 5.43
N ARG A 171 9.67 -0.57 6.16
CA ARG A 171 10.46 0.57 5.68
C ARG A 171 11.35 0.21 4.49
N PHE A 172 12.06 -0.92 4.58
CA PHE A 172 12.98 -1.42 3.55
C PHE A 172 12.26 -1.65 2.22
N TYR A 173 11.15 -2.39 2.24
CA TYR A 173 10.33 -2.56 1.05
C TYR A 173 9.76 -1.24 0.58
N SER A 174 9.37 -0.31 1.47
CA SER A 174 8.86 1.00 1.05
C SER A 174 9.88 1.85 0.31
N GLY A 175 11.16 1.81 0.70
CA GLY A 175 12.10 2.89 0.41
C GLY A 175 13.47 2.56 -0.16
N SER A 176 14.03 1.38 0.12
CA SER A 176 15.46 1.13 -0.16
C SER A 176 15.74 -0.10 -1.02
N PHE A 177 14.91 -1.14 -1.01
CA PHE A 177 15.27 -2.39 -1.68
C PHE A 177 15.60 -2.22 -3.18
N TYR A 178 14.84 -1.39 -3.91
CA TYR A 178 15.07 -1.13 -5.35
C TYR A 178 16.37 -0.35 -5.64
N GLN A 179 17.08 0.12 -4.62
CA GLN A 179 18.37 0.79 -4.72
C GLN A 179 19.55 -0.16 -4.51
N LEU A 180 19.31 -1.38 -3.99
CA LEU A 180 20.35 -2.39 -3.81
C LEU A 180 21.10 -2.65 -5.11
N GLU A 181 22.43 -2.75 -5.02
CA GLU A 181 23.31 -2.94 -6.18
C GLU A 181 22.88 -4.15 -7.04
N ALA A 182 22.50 -5.24 -6.38
CA ALA A 182 21.98 -6.44 -7.04
C ALA A 182 20.73 -6.20 -7.91
N LEU A 183 19.92 -5.19 -7.55
CA LEU A 183 18.69 -4.85 -8.26
C LEU A 183 18.84 -3.70 -9.26
N ARG A 184 19.91 -2.88 -9.16
CA ARG A 184 20.11 -1.68 -10.02
C ARG A 184 20.15 -1.99 -11.50
N LYS A 185 20.67 -3.16 -11.87
CA LYS A 185 20.77 -3.61 -13.26
C LYS A 185 19.43 -3.99 -13.88
N TYR A 186 18.39 -4.24 -13.08
CA TYR A 186 17.08 -4.67 -13.57
C TYR A 186 16.11 -3.50 -13.73
N LYS A 187 15.21 -3.64 -14.70
CA LYS A 187 14.11 -2.71 -14.95
C LYS A 187 12.83 -3.15 -14.25
N TRP A 188 12.54 -4.44 -14.27
CA TRP A 188 11.32 -4.99 -13.67
C TRP A 188 11.65 -5.88 -12.49
N TYR A 189 10.75 -5.91 -11.50
CA TYR A 189 10.78 -6.95 -10.48
C TYR A 189 9.42 -7.60 -10.29
N TRP A 190 9.44 -8.83 -9.81
CA TRP A 190 8.28 -9.53 -9.27
C TRP A 190 8.60 -9.96 -7.84
N ARG A 191 7.89 -9.38 -6.86
CA ARG A 191 8.02 -9.77 -5.46
C ARG A 191 7.33 -11.10 -5.19
N LEU A 192 8.05 -11.94 -4.46
CA LEU A 192 7.60 -13.19 -3.90
C LEU A 192 7.72 -13.11 -2.37
N GLU A 193 6.79 -13.72 -1.67
CA GLU A 193 6.87 -13.97 -0.23
C GLU A 193 7.02 -15.48 0.01
N PRO A 194 7.65 -15.91 1.12
CA PRO A 194 7.62 -17.30 1.52
C PRO A 194 6.18 -17.81 1.74
N ASP A 195 5.99 -19.11 1.53
CA ASP A 195 4.74 -19.85 1.72
C ASP A 195 3.51 -19.35 0.92
N VAL A 196 3.69 -19.07 -0.39
CA VAL A 196 2.58 -18.75 -1.30
C VAL A 196 2.41 -19.76 -2.43
N ASP A 197 1.17 -19.92 -2.90
CA ASP A 197 0.79 -20.83 -3.97
C ASP A 197 0.45 -20.11 -5.28
N PHE A 198 0.99 -20.62 -6.39
CA PHE A 198 0.53 -20.30 -7.73
C PHE A 198 -0.42 -21.40 -8.20
N LEU A 199 -1.71 -21.07 -8.35
CA LEU A 199 -2.73 -22.07 -8.67
C LEU A 199 -2.95 -22.27 -10.19
N CYS A 200 -2.61 -21.25 -10.98
CA CYS A 200 -2.84 -21.25 -12.43
C CYS A 200 -1.52 -21.15 -13.18
N SER A 201 -1.42 -21.86 -14.31
CA SER A 201 -0.26 -21.73 -15.21
C SER A 201 -0.29 -20.39 -15.94
N ILE A 202 0.78 -19.61 -15.79
CA ILE A 202 1.01 -18.33 -16.44
C ILE A 202 1.85 -18.59 -17.69
N THR A 203 1.15 -18.78 -18.81
CA THR A 203 1.72 -19.27 -20.09
C THR A 203 2.18 -18.13 -21.02
N TYR A 204 2.37 -16.94 -20.47
CA TYR A 204 2.90 -15.77 -21.16
C TYR A 204 3.88 -15.07 -20.23
N ASP A 205 4.77 -14.25 -20.79
CA ASP A 205 5.74 -13.46 -20.02
C ASP A 205 5.08 -12.17 -19.50
N PRO A 206 4.82 -12.02 -18.18
CA PRO A 206 4.18 -10.83 -17.65
C PRO A 206 5.06 -9.60 -17.79
N PHE A 207 6.39 -9.71 -17.73
CA PHE A 207 7.27 -8.55 -17.86
C PHE A 207 7.19 -7.97 -19.27
N VAL A 208 7.19 -8.84 -20.29
CA VAL A 208 7.00 -8.43 -21.70
C VAL A 208 5.64 -7.75 -21.88
N GLU A 209 4.58 -8.31 -21.31
CA GLU A 209 3.24 -7.72 -21.42
C GLU A 209 3.11 -6.38 -20.69
N MET A 210 3.72 -6.26 -19.51
CA MET A 210 3.80 -5.00 -18.74
C MET A 210 4.49 -3.92 -19.56
N ALA A 211 5.67 -4.21 -20.13
CA ALA A 211 6.43 -3.30 -20.97
C ALA A 211 5.66 -2.92 -22.25
N ARG A 212 5.16 -3.92 -22.99
CA ARG A 212 4.42 -3.73 -24.24
C ARG A 212 3.20 -2.83 -24.07
N ARG A 213 2.50 -2.97 -22.94
CA ARG A 213 1.26 -2.24 -22.63
C ARG A 213 1.49 -1.00 -21.76
N LYS A 214 2.75 -0.64 -21.51
CA LYS A 214 3.15 0.53 -20.70
C LYS A 214 2.51 0.53 -19.32
N LYS A 215 2.42 -0.64 -18.69
CA LYS A 215 1.96 -0.79 -17.31
C LYS A 215 3.12 -0.49 -16.38
N VAL A 216 2.84 0.02 -15.19
CA VAL A 216 3.87 0.37 -14.19
C VAL A 216 3.84 -0.58 -13.00
N TYR A 217 2.65 -1.06 -12.64
CA TYR A 217 2.42 -1.88 -11.46
C TYR A 217 1.31 -2.92 -11.75
N GLY A 218 1.46 -4.12 -11.20
CA GLY A 218 0.52 -5.22 -11.28
C GLY A 218 0.33 -5.87 -9.92
N PHE A 219 -0.92 -6.17 -9.60
CA PHE A 219 -1.38 -6.74 -8.33
C PHE A 219 -2.38 -7.88 -8.57
N THR A 220 -2.66 -8.67 -7.55
CA THR A 220 -3.69 -9.74 -7.60
C THR A 220 -4.84 -9.52 -6.62
N ILE A 221 -4.57 -8.88 -5.48
CA ILE A 221 -5.55 -8.67 -4.40
C ILE A 221 -5.48 -7.21 -3.94
N SER A 222 -6.66 -6.61 -3.70
CA SER A 222 -6.81 -5.32 -3.03
C SER A 222 -7.56 -5.51 -1.70
N LEU A 223 -7.05 -4.93 -0.63
CA LEU A 223 -7.63 -5.05 0.72
C LEU A 223 -7.85 -3.69 1.36
N TRP A 224 -8.64 -3.68 2.43
CA TRP A 224 -8.71 -2.56 3.36
C TRP A 224 -7.56 -2.63 4.37
N GLU A 225 -7.07 -1.47 4.76
CA GLU A 225 -6.04 -1.33 5.79
C GLU A 225 -6.63 -1.52 7.20
N GLU A 226 -5.79 -2.00 8.11
CA GLU A 226 -6.10 -2.05 9.52
C GLU A 226 -5.83 -0.68 10.15
N TRP A 227 -6.90 0.05 10.45
CA TRP A 227 -6.85 1.45 10.86
C TRP A 227 -5.90 1.75 12.02
N ASP A 228 -5.85 0.88 13.04
CA ASP A 228 -4.99 1.07 14.21
C ASP A 228 -3.48 1.10 13.88
N THR A 229 -3.11 0.65 12.67
CA THR A 229 -1.72 0.55 12.23
C THR A 229 -1.19 1.84 11.61
N VAL A 230 -2.10 2.70 11.13
CA VAL A 230 -1.76 3.89 10.32
C VAL A 230 -2.68 5.09 10.61
N PRO A 231 -2.78 5.55 11.88
CA PRO A 231 -3.63 6.69 12.24
C PRO A 231 -3.31 7.99 11.50
N SER A 232 -2.03 8.27 11.20
CA SER A 232 -1.60 9.52 10.57
C SER A 232 -1.15 9.40 9.11
N LEU A 233 -0.91 8.19 8.60
CA LEU A 233 -0.34 7.97 7.25
C LEU A 233 -1.07 8.74 6.14
N PHE A 234 -2.40 8.67 6.12
CA PHE A 234 -3.17 9.32 5.08
C PHE A 234 -3.08 10.85 5.16
N ARG A 235 -3.08 11.40 6.38
CA ARG A 235 -2.92 12.84 6.59
C ARG A 235 -1.59 13.31 6.02
N HIS A 236 -0.49 12.64 6.34
CA HIS A 236 0.82 12.98 5.81
C HIS A 236 0.91 12.81 4.29
N THR A 237 0.20 11.83 3.74
CA THR A 237 0.09 11.67 2.28
C THR A 237 -0.65 12.83 1.63
N ALA A 238 -1.79 13.26 2.19
CA ALA A 238 -2.55 14.40 1.68
C ALA A 238 -1.75 15.70 1.78
N GLU A 239 -1.07 15.92 2.92
CA GLU A 239 -0.17 17.06 3.13
C GLU A 239 0.98 17.07 2.11
N PHE A 240 1.58 15.92 1.81
CA PHE A 240 2.59 15.82 0.76
C PHE A 240 2.00 16.17 -0.62
N LYS A 241 0.84 15.61 -0.96
CA LYS A 241 0.16 15.89 -2.24
C LYS A 241 -0.10 17.39 -2.42
N GLU A 242 -0.55 18.06 -1.37
CA GLU A 242 -0.80 19.51 -1.35
C GLU A 242 0.51 20.32 -1.45
N ALA A 243 1.52 19.98 -0.65
CA ALA A 243 2.80 20.68 -0.62
C ALA A 243 3.55 20.61 -1.96
N PHE A 244 3.37 19.52 -2.71
CA PHE A 244 3.99 19.31 -4.02
C PHE A 244 3.06 19.65 -5.21
N ASP A 245 1.89 20.22 -4.95
CA ASP A 245 0.89 20.60 -5.97
C ASP A 245 0.58 19.47 -6.96
N LEU A 246 0.45 18.24 -6.44
CA LEU A 246 0.19 17.08 -7.29
C LEU A 246 -1.27 17.05 -7.72
N ALA A 247 -1.51 16.85 -9.03
CA ALA A 247 -2.86 16.73 -9.56
C ALA A 247 -3.60 15.50 -8.98
N SER A 248 -4.89 15.66 -8.67
CA SER A 248 -5.73 14.54 -8.20
C SER A 248 -6.06 13.61 -9.37
N SER A 249 -5.43 12.43 -9.39
CA SER A 249 -5.73 11.37 -10.35
C SER A 249 -7.11 10.75 -10.14
N ALA A 250 -7.58 9.96 -11.11
CA ALA A 250 -8.82 9.20 -10.95
C ALA A 250 -8.73 8.19 -9.80
N LEU A 251 -7.55 7.58 -9.61
CA LEU A 251 -7.29 6.67 -8.51
C LEU A 251 -7.35 7.40 -7.17
N TRP A 252 -6.73 8.57 -7.04
CA TRP A 252 -6.85 9.40 -5.83
C TRP A 252 -8.31 9.63 -5.49
N LYS A 253 -9.10 10.16 -6.44
CA LYS A 253 -10.52 10.44 -6.23
C LYS A 253 -11.32 9.19 -5.83
N ALA A 254 -11.05 8.05 -6.44
CA ALA A 254 -11.72 6.79 -6.14
C ALA A 254 -11.42 6.25 -4.74
N MET A 255 -10.27 6.60 -4.15
CA MET A 255 -9.90 6.18 -2.79
C MET A 255 -10.36 7.16 -1.70
N MET A 256 -10.94 8.30 -2.07
CA MET A 256 -11.39 9.31 -1.12
C MET A 256 -12.85 9.08 -0.74
N GLU A 257 -13.14 9.22 0.55
CA GLU A 257 -14.48 9.34 1.08
C GLU A 257 -14.72 10.81 1.48
N PRO A 258 -15.36 11.61 0.61
CA PRO A 258 -15.56 13.03 0.87
C PRO A 258 -16.51 13.25 2.03
N SER A 259 -16.17 14.19 2.90
CA SER A 259 -16.99 14.59 4.03
C SER A 259 -18.31 15.22 3.58
N TRP A 260 -19.40 14.77 4.21
CA TRP A 260 -20.75 15.30 3.99
C TRP A 260 -20.99 16.67 4.67
N LEU A 261 -20.16 17.03 5.64
CA LEU A 261 -20.28 18.31 6.35
C LEU A 261 -19.97 19.49 5.41
N PRO A 262 -20.78 20.56 5.45
CA PRO A 262 -20.54 21.75 4.64
C PRO A 262 -19.41 22.62 5.22
N TYR A 263 -18.76 23.40 4.37
CA TYR A 263 -17.86 24.47 4.81
C TYR A 263 -18.66 25.54 5.59
N PRO A 264 -18.14 26.10 6.70
CA PRO A 264 -16.80 25.92 7.28
C PRO A 264 -16.69 24.84 8.37
N LEU A 265 -17.71 23.98 8.54
CA LEU A 265 -17.68 22.93 9.57
C LEU A 265 -16.85 21.71 9.16
N ARG A 266 -16.67 21.47 7.86
CA ARG A 266 -15.94 20.31 7.34
C ARG A 266 -14.55 20.09 7.95
N PRO A 267 -13.66 21.10 8.08
CA PRO A 267 -12.33 20.90 8.64
C PRO A 267 -12.33 20.43 10.10
N LEU A 268 -13.43 20.58 10.86
CA LEU A 268 -13.54 19.99 12.20
C LEU A 268 -13.40 18.45 12.17
N MET A 269 -13.70 17.82 11.04
CA MET A 269 -13.52 16.38 10.84
C MET A 269 -12.05 15.97 10.78
N SER A 270 -11.11 16.87 10.51
CA SER A 270 -9.67 16.57 10.50
C SER A 270 -9.12 16.21 11.89
N LEU A 271 -9.93 16.39 12.94
CA LEU A 271 -9.61 15.97 14.31
C LEU A 271 -9.80 14.46 14.52
N LEU A 272 -10.50 13.79 13.59
CA LEU A 272 -10.66 12.34 13.60
C LEU A 272 -9.49 11.68 12.83
N PRO A 273 -9.08 10.46 13.22
CA PRO A 273 -8.05 9.70 12.50
C PRO A 273 -8.40 9.44 11.03
N HIS A 274 -7.38 9.16 10.21
CA HIS A 274 -7.50 8.79 8.78
C HIS A 274 -8.17 9.85 7.89
N ARG A 275 -8.16 11.11 8.32
CA ARG A 275 -8.69 12.24 7.57
C ARG A 275 -7.61 13.27 7.25
N ASP A 276 -7.78 13.94 6.13
CA ASP A 276 -6.94 15.07 5.72
C ASP A 276 -7.36 16.37 6.42
N GLN A 277 -6.66 17.47 6.10
CA GLN A 277 -6.95 18.79 6.67
C GLN A 277 -8.30 19.37 6.22
N SER A 278 -8.79 18.96 5.04
CA SER A 278 -10.12 19.32 4.55
C SER A 278 -11.22 18.53 5.25
N GLY A 279 -10.86 17.48 5.98
CA GLY A 279 -11.75 16.60 6.71
C GLY A 279 -12.23 15.41 5.88
N ASP A 280 -11.66 15.15 4.70
CA ASP A 280 -12.01 14.00 3.85
C ASP A 280 -11.22 12.76 4.29
N ALA A 281 -11.81 11.57 4.17
CA ALA A 281 -11.19 10.32 4.65
C ALA A 281 -10.59 9.50 3.52
N TRP A 282 -9.61 8.67 3.85
CA TRP A 282 -9.16 7.59 2.97
C TRP A 282 -10.06 6.36 3.12
N SER A 283 -10.32 5.69 2.00
CA SER A 283 -11.05 4.41 1.95
C SER A 283 -10.34 3.25 2.64
N GLY A 284 -9.02 3.34 2.87
CA GLY A 284 -8.20 2.25 3.41
C GLY A 284 -7.76 1.25 2.34
N CYS A 285 -8.23 1.41 1.10
CA CYS A 285 -7.92 0.48 0.02
C CYS A 285 -6.46 0.57 -0.40
N HIS A 286 -5.80 -0.57 -0.50
CA HIS A 286 -4.44 -0.71 -1.00
C HIS A 286 -4.26 -2.04 -1.75
N TYR A 287 -3.25 -2.09 -2.61
CA TYR A 287 -2.81 -3.34 -3.24
C TYR A 287 -2.02 -4.16 -2.22
N TRP A 288 -2.36 -5.43 -2.08
CA TRP A 288 -1.67 -6.31 -1.14
C TRP A 288 -0.31 -6.69 -1.72
N SER A 289 0.73 -6.02 -1.23
CA SER A 289 2.06 -6.03 -1.86
C SER A 289 2.87 -7.31 -1.65
N ASN A 290 2.30 -8.38 -1.10
CA ASN A 290 2.99 -9.69 -1.06
C ASN A 290 3.23 -10.23 -2.47
N PHE A 291 2.32 -9.91 -3.39
CA PHE A 291 2.45 -10.06 -4.82
C PHE A 291 2.54 -8.68 -5.45
N GLU A 292 3.61 -8.42 -6.20
CA GLU A 292 3.69 -7.24 -7.06
C GLU A 292 4.63 -7.47 -8.23
N ILE A 293 4.20 -7.08 -9.44
CA ILE A 293 5.06 -6.99 -10.63
C ILE A 293 5.13 -5.51 -11.00
N ALA A 294 6.33 -4.94 -11.02
CA ALA A 294 6.42 -3.50 -11.20
C ALA A 294 7.71 -3.01 -11.85
N ASP A 295 7.63 -1.82 -12.42
CA ASP A 295 8.76 -1.07 -12.97
C ASP A 295 9.56 -0.45 -11.82
N LEU A 296 10.83 -0.87 -11.67
CA LEU A 296 11.73 -0.34 -10.65
C LEU A 296 12.01 1.15 -10.87
N ASP A 297 11.92 1.64 -12.11
CA ASP A 297 12.16 3.05 -12.43
C ASP A 297 11.09 3.98 -11.83
N PHE A 298 9.86 3.48 -11.64
CA PHE A 298 8.81 4.24 -10.94
C PHE A 298 9.24 4.52 -9.49
N PHE A 299 9.68 3.49 -8.78
CA PHE A 299 10.12 3.63 -7.39
C PHE A 299 11.40 4.44 -7.28
N ARG A 300 12.34 4.30 -8.23
CA ARG A 300 13.57 5.11 -8.30
C ARG A 300 13.31 6.57 -8.72
N GLY A 301 12.12 6.86 -9.24
CA GLY A 301 11.72 8.18 -9.71
C GLY A 301 11.73 9.23 -8.59
N LYS A 302 12.03 10.48 -8.97
CA LYS A 302 12.15 11.61 -8.03
C LYS A 302 10.88 11.81 -7.19
N GLN A 303 9.70 11.66 -7.78
CA GLN A 303 8.42 11.83 -7.10
C GLN A 303 8.24 10.77 -6.00
N TYR A 304 8.43 9.48 -6.32
CA TYR A 304 8.31 8.42 -5.32
C TYR A 304 9.38 8.54 -4.24
N GLN A 305 10.62 8.89 -4.59
CA GLN A 305 11.68 9.12 -3.59
C GLN A 305 11.35 10.29 -2.66
N ALA A 306 10.84 11.39 -3.19
CA ALA A 306 10.40 12.52 -2.37
C ALA A 306 9.24 12.14 -1.45
N PHE A 307 8.29 11.35 -1.95
CA PHE A 307 7.17 10.85 -1.16
C PHE A 307 7.62 9.89 -0.05
N PHE A 308 8.44 8.90 -0.38
CA PHE A 308 9.02 8.00 0.61
C PHE A 308 9.79 8.78 1.68
N LYS A 309 10.63 9.74 1.30
CA LYS A 309 11.36 10.56 2.27
C LYS A 309 10.42 11.34 3.18
N ALA A 310 9.38 11.97 2.63
CA ALA A 310 8.39 12.71 3.41
C ALA A 310 7.67 11.81 4.42
N LEU A 311 7.34 10.57 4.04
CA LEU A 311 6.76 9.59 4.95
C LEU A 311 7.77 9.07 5.97
N ASP A 312 9.01 8.79 5.55
CA ASP A 312 10.07 8.30 6.45
C ASP A 312 10.28 9.31 7.57
N ASP A 313 10.45 10.60 7.24
CA ASP A 313 10.66 11.71 8.18
C ASP A 313 9.53 11.85 9.25
N THR A 314 8.33 11.27 9.04
CA THR A 314 7.24 11.29 10.04
C THR A 314 7.49 10.32 11.20
N GLY A 315 8.25 9.26 10.97
CA GLY A 315 8.47 8.17 11.93
C GLY A 315 7.36 7.14 11.99
N GLY A 316 6.35 7.24 11.13
CA GLY A 316 5.23 6.30 11.07
C GLY A 316 5.64 4.85 10.84
N PHE A 317 6.82 4.58 10.25
CA PHE A 317 7.34 3.21 10.13
C PHE A 317 7.71 2.57 11.48
N TYR A 318 7.91 3.35 12.55
CA TYR A 318 8.35 2.85 13.86
C TYR A 318 7.40 3.23 15.01
N PHE A 319 6.84 4.44 14.98
CA PHE A 319 5.87 4.92 15.98
C PHE A 319 4.43 4.53 15.63
N GLU A 320 4.20 4.10 14.39
CA GLU A 320 3.03 3.35 13.93
C GLU A 320 3.53 2.06 13.26
N ARG A 321 2.65 1.32 12.59
CA ARG A 321 3.01 0.17 11.74
C ARG A 321 2.75 0.50 10.27
N ALA A 322 3.25 1.66 9.83
CA ALA A 322 3.13 2.05 8.44
C ALA A 322 3.82 1.04 7.53
N ARG A 323 3.15 0.70 6.43
CA ARG A 323 3.67 -0.15 5.36
C ARG A 323 3.48 0.54 4.02
N ARG A 324 4.18 0.05 3.02
CA ARG A 324 3.99 0.47 1.63
C ARG A 324 2.53 0.29 1.22
N THR A 325 1.87 1.40 0.90
CA THR A 325 0.55 1.42 0.25
C THR A 325 0.71 1.97 -1.17
N VAL A 326 0.89 1.07 -2.15
CA VAL A 326 1.14 1.42 -3.57
C VAL A 326 -0.06 2.07 -4.26
N SER A 327 -1.16 2.29 -3.53
CA SER A 327 -2.34 2.98 -4.02
C SER A 327 -2.26 4.51 -3.90
N MET A 328 -1.33 5.06 -3.11
CA MET A 328 -1.19 6.50 -2.84
C MET A 328 -0.25 7.21 -3.85
N PRO A 329 -0.43 8.53 -4.10
CA PRO A 329 -0.52 9.13 -5.43
C PRO A 329 0.69 8.86 -6.34
N GLY A 330 0.42 8.15 -7.44
CA GLY A 330 1.20 8.11 -8.67
C GLY A 330 0.44 8.74 -9.84
#